data_AF-A0A7X7FT21-F1
#
_entry.id   AF-A0A7X7FT21-F1
#
_cell.length_a   1.000
_cell.length_b   1.000
_cell.length_c   1.000
_cell.angle_alpha   90.00
_cell.angle_beta   90.00
_cell.angle_gamma   90.00
#
_symmetry.space_group_name_H-M   'P 1'
#
loop_
_entity.id
_entity.type
_entity.pdbx_description
1 polymer ?
#
loop_
_entity_poly.entity_id
_entity_poly.type
_entity_poly.pdbx_seq_one_letter_code
_entity_poly.pdbx_strand_id
1 'polypeptide(L)'
;MVQTERSSQRQVAEGSAPRQCLDCGYIIDHLPETRCPECGKDFDPNKPETYWIRPTGAKRNAINCGLKAALAFLATFASIVMYSLLQIRGSKPTLAGSFGLLAIVGIGFAFAYVSGAVATARRSIPPWTLKNHGIRPIWAPGLTVLEHVCWAIAGFCFAIGLLMLAGLFWSIL
;
A
#
# COMPACT_ATOMS: atom_id res chain seq x y z
N MET A 1 45.19 -14.95 -13.29
CA MET A 1 43.92 -15.69 -13.18
C MET A 1 43.30 -15.48 -11.79
N VAL A 2 42.73 -14.29 -11.51
CA VAL A 2 42.23 -13.92 -10.14
C VAL A 2 40.81 -13.32 -10.17
N GLN A 3 40.16 -13.19 -11.33
CA GLN A 3 38.90 -12.42 -11.44
C GLN A 3 37.59 -13.25 -11.37
N THR A 4 37.64 -14.59 -11.38
CA THR A 4 36.41 -15.40 -11.50
C THR A 4 35.69 -15.69 -10.17
N GLU A 5 36.32 -15.49 -9.01
CA GLU A 5 35.71 -15.83 -7.71
C GLU A 5 34.86 -14.69 -7.11
N ARG A 6 35.12 -13.42 -7.47
CA ARG A 6 34.36 -12.27 -6.94
C ARG A 6 32.92 -12.21 -7.41
N SER A 7 32.59 -12.81 -8.56
CA SER A 7 31.22 -12.84 -9.10
C SER A 7 30.33 -13.85 -8.38
N SER A 8 30.89 -14.95 -7.86
CA SER A 8 30.14 -15.98 -7.14
C SER A 8 29.78 -15.54 -5.71
N GLN A 9 30.68 -14.85 -5.00
CA GLN A 9 30.39 -14.29 -3.68
C GLN A 9 29.34 -13.16 -3.69
N ARG A 10 29.15 -12.49 -4.84
CA ARG A 10 28.16 -11.41 -4.94
C ARG A 10 26.71 -11.91 -5.09
N GLN A 11 26.52 -13.12 -5.61
CA GLN A 11 25.17 -13.67 -5.88
C GLN A 11 24.51 -14.36 -4.68
N VAL A 12 25.27 -14.76 -3.66
CA VAL A 12 24.70 -15.43 -2.46
C VAL A 12 24.17 -14.41 -1.43
N ALA A 13 24.55 -13.14 -1.52
CA ALA A 13 24.20 -12.11 -0.54
C ALA A 13 22.92 -11.30 -0.87
N GLU A 14 22.30 -11.49 -2.03
CA GLU A 14 21.34 -10.49 -2.55
C GLU A 14 19.87 -10.77 -2.22
N GLY A 15 19.57 -11.83 -1.48
CA GLY A 15 18.19 -12.26 -1.21
C GLY A 15 17.75 -12.33 0.25
N SER A 16 18.67 -12.53 1.20
CA SER A 16 18.30 -12.69 2.61
C SER A 16 18.32 -11.36 3.33
N ALA A 17 17.18 -10.96 3.89
CA ALA A 17 17.12 -9.80 4.78
C ALA A 17 18.11 -9.95 5.95
N PRO A 18 18.83 -8.88 6.31
CA PRO A 18 19.90 -8.98 7.28
C PRO A 18 19.37 -9.35 8.67
N ARG A 19 20.09 -10.24 9.35
CA ARG A 19 19.76 -10.72 10.70
C ARG A 19 20.43 -9.81 11.73
N GLN A 20 19.70 -9.47 12.78
CA GLN A 20 20.12 -8.55 13.82
C GLN A 20 19.97 -9.18 15.21
N CYS A 21 20.89 -8.86 16.13
CA CYS A 21 20.80 -9.31 17.52
C CYS A 21 19.54 -8.76 18.21
N LEU A 22 18.91 -9.57 19.06
CA LEU A 22 17.71 -9.21 19.83
C LEU A 22 17.90 -8.05 20.80
N ASP A 23 19.08 -7.92 21.42
CA ASP A 23 19.31 -6.93 22.48
C ASP A 23 19.88 -5.62 21.93
N CYS A 24 20.93 -5.67 21.12
CA CYS A 24 21.63 -4.47 20.65
C CYS A 24 21.33 -4.08 19.20
N GLY A 25 20.67 -4.95 18.41
CA GLY A 25 20.39 -4.70 17.00
C GLY A 25 21.59 -4.81 16.04
N TYR A 26 22.76 -5.27 16.53
CA TYR A 26 23.95 -5.48 15.69
C TYR A 26 23.68 -6.52 14.59
N ILE A 27 24.19 -6.28 13.38
CA ILE A 27 24.03 -7.21 12.25
C ILE A 27 24.92 -8.43 12.48
N ILE A 28 24.31 -9.59 12.66
CA ILE A 28 25.00 -10.85 13.00
C ILE A 28 25.30 -11.72 11.77
N ASP A 29 25.01 -11.21 10.57
CA ASP A 29 25.32 -11.93 9.35
C ASP A 29 26.84 -12.09 9.18
N HIS A 30 27.27 -13.29 8.80
CA HIS A 30 28.66 -13.63 8.48
C HIS A 30 29.67 -13.52 9.64
N LEU A 31 29.22 -13.55 10.90
CA LEU A 31 30.14 -13.64 12.02
C LEU A 31 30.77 -15.04 12.11
N PRO A 32 32.09 -15.13 12.38
CA PRO A 32 32.77 -16.41 12.52
C PRO A 32 32.34 -17.15 13.80
N GLU A 33 31.95 -16.40 14.83
CA GLU A 33 31.48 -16.92 16.11
C GLU A 33 29.97 -16.69 16.26
N THR A 34 29.29 -17.65 16.88
CA THR A 34 27.84 -17.61 17.17
C THR A 34 27.52 -16.73 18.40
N ARG A 35 28.19 -15.59 18.52
CA ARG A 35 28.08 -14.65 19.64
C ARG A 35 28.14 -13.21 19.16
N CYS A 36 27.31 -12.34 19.74
CA CYS A 36 27.30 -10.92 19.39
C CYS A 36 28.52 -10.20 20.00
N PRO A 37 29.31 -9.44 19.22
CA PRO A 37 30.50 -8.75 19.72
C PRO A 37 30.17 -7.55 20.62
N GLU A 38 28.99 -6.95 20.47
CA GLU A 38 28.57 -5.78 21.24
C GLU A 38 28.03 -6.16 22.63
N CYS A 39 27.16 -7.18 22.71
CA CYS A 39 26.48 -7.54 23.96
C CYS A 39 26.89 -8.91 24.53
N GLY A 40 27.68 -9.71 23.79
CA GLY A 40 28.10 -11.04 24.24
C GLY A 40 26.97 -12.07 24.29
N LYS A 41 25.82 -11.81 23.68
CA LYS A 41 24.70 -12.77 23.63
C LYS A 41 24.95 -13.84 22.58
N ASP A 42 24.74 -15.09 22.95
CA ASP A 42 24.80 -16.21 22.01
C ASP A 42 23.60 -16.19 21.07
N PHE A 43 23.82 -16.52 19.80
CA PHE A 43 22.75 -16.66 18.81
C PHE A 43 22.93 -17.97 18.04
N ASP A 44 21.82 -18.57 17.61
CA ASP A 44 21.85 -19.81 16.82
C ASP A 44 21.25 -19.51 15.43
N PRO A 45 22.05 -19.60 14.34
CA PRO A 45 21.56 -19.34 12.98
C PRO A 45 20.37 -20.20 12.57
N ASN A 46 20.20 -21.38 13.18
CA ASN A 46 19.14 -22.33 12.90
C ASN A 46 17.87 -22.05 13.73
N LYS A 47 17.95 -21.19 14.76
CA LYS A 47 16.82 -20.84 15.62
C LYS A 47 16.40 -19.39 15.38
N PRO A 48 15.32 -19.15 14.61
CA PRO A 48 14.87 -17.79 14.26
C PRO A 48 14.43 -16.97 15.46
N GLU A 49 14.14 -17.60 16.59
CA GLU A 49 13.82 -16.94 17.86
C GLU A 49 15.02 -16.24 18.51
N THR A 50 16.25 -16.45 18.03
CA THR A 50 17.48 -15.85 18.60
C THR A 50 17.91 -14.55 17.91
N TYR A 51 17.22 -14.13 16.84
CA TYR A 51 17.55 -12.92 16.07
C TYR A 51 16.33 -12.25 15.45
N TRP A 52 16.45 -10.96 15.12
CA TRP A 52 15.46 -10.23 14.31
C TRP A 52 15.86 -10.26 12.85
N ILE A 53 14.91 -10.50 11.96
CA ILE A 53 15.07 -10.23 10.53
C ILE A 53 14.42 -8.88 10.25
N ARG A 54 15.21 -7.88 9.84
CA ARG A 54 14.65 -6.58 9.46
C ARG A 54 14.18 -6.67 8.00
N PRO A 55 12.88 -6.51 7.69
CA PRO A 55 12.43 -6.57 6.31
C PRO A 55 12.99 -5.38 5.52
N THR A 56 14.10 -5.57 4.81
CA THR A 56 14.82 -4.51 4.10
C THR A 56 14.16 -4.07 2.79
N GLY A 57 13.08 -4.72 2.34
CA GLY A 57 12.40 -4.39 1.08
C GLY A 57 11.02 -3.74 1.21
N ALA A 58 10.37 -3.81 2.38
CA ALA A 58 8.95 -3.46 2.47
C ALA A 58 8.67 -1.96 2.25
N LYS A 59 9.57 -1.09 2.72
CA LYS A 59 9.36 0.37 2.68
C LYS A 59 9.39 0.93 1.25
N ARG A 60 10.27 0.41 0.39
CA ARG A 60 10.43 0.91 -0.99
C ARG A 60 9.24 0.52 -1.87
N ASN A 61 8.71 -0.68 -1.67
CA ASN A 61 7.53 -1.15 -2.41
C ASN A 61 6.24 -0.43 -1.98
N ALA A 62 6.10 -0.12 -0.69
CA ALA A 62 4.96 0.66 -0.20
C ALA A 62 4.93 2.08 -0.77
N ILE A 63 6.08 2.77 -0.82
CA ILE A 63 6.18 4.12 -1.40
C ILE A 63 5.87 4.08 -2.91
N ASN A 64 6.42 3.11 -3.64
CA ASN A 64 6.14 2.97 -5.07
C ASN A 64 4.68 2.65 -5.35
N CYS A 65 4.01 1.87 -4.49
CA CYS A 65 2.59 1.59 -4.59
C CYS A 65 1.75 2.85 -4.33
N GLY A 66 2.04 3.59 -3.26
CA GLY A 66 1.35 4.85 -2.93
C GLY A 66 1.51 5.91 -4.02
N LEU A 67 2.71 6.07 -4.57
CA LEU A 67 2.97 7.01 -5.67
C LEU A 67 2.20 6.64 -6.94
N LYS A 68 2.17 5.36 -7.32
CA LYS A 68 1.39 4.89 -8.47
C LYS A 68 -0.11 5.13 -8.28
N ALA A 69 -0.63 4.87 -7.08
CA ALA A 69 -2.03 5.14 -6.74
C ALA A 69 -2.37 6.64 -6.84
N ALA A 70 -1.50 7.50 -6.31
CA ALA A 70 -1.68 8.95 -6.36
C ALA A 70 -1.66 9.49 -7.80
N LEU A 71 -0.73 9.00 -8.63
CA LEU A 71 -0.67 9.38 -10.05
C LEU A 71 -1.90 8.92 -10.84
N ALA A 72 -2.38 7.70 -10.57
CA ALA A 72 -3.61 7.19 -11.19
C ALA A 72 -4.81 8.08 -10.81
N PHE A 73 -4.94 8.44 -9.53
CA PHE A 73 -6.01 9.30 -9.05
C PHE A 73 -5.97 10.70 -9.69
N LEU A 74 -4.79 11.33 -9.74
CA LEU A 74 -4.60 12.63 -10.40
C LEU A 74 -4.96 12.59 -11.88
N ALA A 75 -4.58 11.53 -12.60
CA ALA A 75 -4.91 11.36 -14.01
C ALA A 75 -6.42 11.20 -14.24
N THR A 76 -7.09 10.38 -13.42
CA THR A 76 -8.56 10.22 -13.49
C THR A 76 -9.26 11.54 -13.18
N PHE A 77 -8.83 12.25 -12.15
CA PHE A 77 -9.41 13.54 -11.76
C PHE A 77 -9.22 14.59 -12.86
N ALA A 78 -8.02 14.72 -13.42
CA ALA A 78 -7.73 15.64 -14.51
C ALA A 78 -8.58 15.33 -15.76
N SER A 79 -8.78 14.05 -16.08
CA SER A 79 -9.65 13.62 -17.18
C SER A 79 -11.11 14.03 -16.95
N ILE A 80 -11.62 13.88 -15.73
CA ILE A 80 -12.99 14.30 -15.36
C ILE A 80 -13.12 15.83 -15.51
N VAL A 81 -12.19 16.60 -14.95
CA VAL A 81 -12.23 18.07 -15.01
C VAL A 81 -12.12 18.57 -16.45
N MET A 82 -11.16 18.09 -17.23
CA MET A 82 -11.00 18.46 -18.64
C MET A 82 -12.29 18.18 -19.43
N TYR A 83 -12.92 17.04 -19.15
CA TYR A 83 -14.17 16.67 -19.80
C TYR A 83 -15.35 17.56 -19.40
N SER A 84 -15.48 17.88 -18.10
CA SER A 84 -16.50 18.84 -17.62
C SER A 84 -16.36 20.22 -18.27
N LEU A 85 -15.12 20.69 -18.46
CA LEU A 85 -14.85 21.97 -19.14
C LEU A 85 -15.24 21.94 -20.62
N LEU A 86 -15.10 20.80 -21.31
CA LEU A 86 -15.55 20.65 -22.70
C LEU A 86 -17.08 20.73 -22.82
N GLN A 87 -17.82 20.17 -21.84
CA GLN A 87 -19.28 20.22 -21.84
C GLN A 87 -19.85 21.63 -21.64
N ILE A 88 -19.20 22.45 -20.79
CA ILE A 88 -19.59 23.85 -20.58
C ILE A 88 -19.47 24.68 -21.87
N ARG A 89 -18.63 24.24 -22.82
CA ARG A 89 -18.29 25.00 -24.03
C ARG A 89 -19.23 24.84 -25.23
N GLY A 90 -20.26 23.98 -25.19
CA GLY A 90 -21.35 24.08 -26.20
C GLY A 90 -21.95 22.81 -26.79
N SER A 91 -21.92 21.66 -26.12
CA SER A 91 -22.62 20.44 -26.59
C SER A 91 -24.07 20.36 -26.09
N LYS A 92 -25.02 20.08 -27.00
CA LYS A 92 -26.42 19.82 -26.66
C LYS A 92 -26.52 18.59 -25.74
N PRO A 93 -27.33 18.61 -24.66
CA PRO A 93 -27.26 17.67 -23.53
C PRO A 93 -27.75 16.24 -23.78
N THR A 94 -27.99 15.82 -25.03
CA THR A 94 -28.63 14.51 -25.34
C THR A 94 -27.76 13.29 -25.03
N LEU A 95 -26.51 13.47 -24.63
CA LEU A 95 -25.56 12.40 -24.30
C LEU A 95 -25.17 12.37 -22.82
N ALA A 96 -25.83 13.13 -21.94
CA ALA A 96 -25.49 13.25 -20.52
C ALA A 96 -25.65 11.94 -19.70
N GLY A 97 -26.53 11.02 -20.11
CA GLY A 97 -26.83 9.80 -19.35
C GLY A 97 -25.70 8.75 -19.34
N SER A 98 -24.99 8.58 -20.46
CA SER A 98 -23.94 7.56 -20.61
C SER A 98 -22.66 7.88 -19.82
N PHE A 99 -22.41 9.16 -19.53
CA PHE A 99 -21.19 9.60 -18.85
C PHE A 99 -21.28 9.56 -17.32
N GLY A 100 -22.48 9.67 -16.75
CA GLY A 100 -22.71 9.41 -15.33
C GLY A 100 -22.33 7.97 -14.95
N LEU A 101 -22.65 7.00 -15.81
CA LEU A 101 -22.26 5.60 -15.64
C LEU A 101 -20.74 5.42 -15.66
N LEU A 102 -20.02 6.06 -16.58
CA LEU A 102 -18.55 5.99 -16.64
C LEU A 102 -17.89 6.58 -15.39
N ALA A 103 -18.42 7.69 -14.87
CA ALA A 103 -17.93 8.28 -13.63
C ALA A 103 -18.15 7.34 -12.43
N ILE A 104 -19.33 6.72 -12.32
CA ILE A 104 -19.64 5.75 -11.25
C ILE A 104 -18.72 4.52 -11.34
N VAL A 105 -18.51 3.98 -12.54
CA VAL A 105 -17.61 2.84 -12.76
C VAL A 105 -16.16 3.21 -12.42
N GLY A 106 -15.70 4.39 -12.81
CA GLY A 106 -14.36 4.89 -12.50
C GLY A 106 -14.12 5.04 -10.99
N ILE A 107 -15.09 5.57 -10.26
CA ILE A 107 -15.04 5.68 -8.79
C ILE A 107 -15.00 4.30 -8.14
N GLY A 108 -15.83 3.36 -8.62
CA GLY A 108 -15.83 1.98 -8.11
C GLY A 108 -14.48 1.27 -8.30
N PHE A 109 -13.85 1.44 -9.46
CA PHE A 109 -12.52 0.86 -9.73
C PHE A 109 -11.42 1.46 -8.86
N ALA A 110 -11.41 2.79 -8.69
CA ALA A 110 -10.47 3.46 -7.78
C ALA A 110 -10.63 2.94 -6.34
N PHE A 111 -11.87 2.72 -5.90
CA PHE A 111 -12.17 2.20 -4.58
C PHE A 111 -11.69 0.76 -4.37
N ALA A 112 -11.99 -0.14 -5.33
CA ALA A 112 -11.53 -1.53 -5.29
C ALA A 112 -9.99 -1.59 -5.23
N TYR A 113 -9.32 -0.71 -5.98
CA TYR A 113 -7.86 -0.64 -6.01
C TYR A 113 -7.27 -0.20 -4.66
N VAL A 114 -7.78 0.89 -4.07
CA VAL A 114 -7.33 1.37 -2.74
C VAL A 114 -7.59 0.32 -1.66
N SER A 115 -8.77 -0.31 -1.68
CA SER A 115 -9.14 -1.37 -0.74
C SER A 115 -8.19 -2.57 -0.83
N GLY A 116 -7.87 -3.00 -2.06
CA GLY A 116 -6.91 -4.08 -2.31
C GLY A 116 -5.49 -3.75 -1.83
N ALA A 117 -5.04 -2.50 -2.03
CA ALA A 117 -3.74 -2.02 -1.56
C ALA A 117 -3.66 -2.01 -0.02
N VAL A 118 -4.71 -1.56 0.68
CA VAL A 118 -4.77 -1.60 2.15
C VAL A 118 -4.79 -3.04 2.67
N ALA A 119 -5.56 -3.93 2.02
CA ALA A 119 -5.61 -5.35 2.40
C ALA A 119 -4.25 -6.06 2.22
N THR A 120 -3.54 -5.77 1.13
CA THR A 120 -2.19 -6.30 0.90
C THR A 120 -1.17 -5.73 1.88
N ALA A 121 -1.27 -4.45 2.22
CA ALA A 121 -0.46 -3.83 3.27
C ALA A 121 -0.69 -4.48 4.64
N ARG A 122 -1.94 -4.81 5.00
CA ARG A 122 -2.26 -5.54 6.24
C ARG A 122 -1.61 -6.92 6.29
N ARG A 123 -1.67 -7.68 5.19
CA ARG A 123 -1.10 -9.03 5.12
C ARG A 123 0.43 -9.06 5.18
N SER A 124 1.08 -7.96 4.82
CA SER A 124 2.54 -7.87 4.81
C SER A 124 3.14 -7.45 6.16
N ILE A 125 2.32 -7.12 7.16
CA ILE A 125 2.78 -6.86 8.53
C ILE A 125 2.68 -8.16 9.34
N PRO A 126 3.80 -8.79 9.71
CA PRO A 126 3.75 -10.02 10.49
C PRO A 126 3.16 -9.78 11.89
N PRO A 127 2.35 -10.71 12.43
CA PRO A 127 1.69 -10.55 13.73
C PRO A 127 2.67 -10.45 14.92
N TRP A 128 3.89 -10.96 14.78
CA TRP A 128 4.90 -10.97 15.86
C TRP A 128 5.56 -9.62 16.11
N THR A 129 5.53 -8.68 15.15
CA THR A 129 6.09 -7.32 15.36
C THR A 129 5.36 -6.50 16.43
N LEU A 130 4.14 -6.88 16.82
CA LEU A 130 3.32 -6.13 17.78
C LEU A 130 3.52 -6.55 19.24
N LYS A 131 4.04 -7.77 19.49
CA LYS A 131 4.06 -8.34 20.85
C LYS A 131 5.25 -7.90 21.69
N ASN A 132 6.40 -7.61 21.06
CA ASN A 132 7.66 -7.44 21.78
C ASN A 132 7.98 -6.00 22.22
N HIS A 133 7.26 -4.99 21.74
CA HIS A 133 7.58 -3.60 22.07
C HIS A 133 6.68 -2.93 23.12
N GLY A 134 5.58 -3.56 23.57
CA GLY A 134 4.61 -2.89 24.45
C GLY A 134 3.94 -1.65 23.85
N ILE A 135 4.29 -1.29 22.61
CA ILE A 135 3.72 -0.19 21.85
C ILE A 135 2.38 -0.67 21.33
N ARG A 136 1.29 -0.18 21.94
CA ARG A 136 -0.03 -0.27 21.31
C ARG A 136 0.06 0.40 19.94
N PRO A 137 -0.35 -0.25 18.85
CA PRO A 137 -0.20 0.31 17.51
C PRO A 137 -0.96 1.65 17.41
N ILE A 138 -0.22 2.76 17.39
CA ILE A 138 -0.76 4.11 17.18
C ILE A 138 -1.55 4.22 15.86
N TRP A 139 -1.29 3.32 14.91
CA TRP A 139 -1.96 3.27 13.61
C TRP A 139 -3.30 2.52 13.61
N ALA A 140 -3.66 1.81 14.68
CA ALA A 140 -4.95 1.12 14.77
C ALA A 140 -6.16 2.06 14.64
N PRO A 141 -6.23 3.21 15.35
CA PRO A 141 -7.33 4.15 15.17
C PRO A 141 -7.27 4.92 13.84
N GLY A 142 -6.07 5.20 13.32
CA GLY A 142 -5.93 5.89 12.04
C GLY A 142 -6.48 5.08 10.86
N LEU A 143 -6.30 3.76 10.89
CA LEU A 143 -6.79 2.87 9.84
C LEU A 143 -8.32 2.71 9.88
N THR A 144 -8.93 2.69 11.08
CA THR A 144 -10.39 2.64 11.20
C THR A 144 -11.03 3.95 10.76
N VAL A 145 -10.42 5.10 11.06
CA VAL A 145 -10.89 6.39 10.54
C VAL A 145 -10.83 6.43 9.01
N LEU A 146 -9.76 5.93 8.40
CA LEU A 146 -9.66 5.86 6.94
C LEU A 146 -10.74 4.93 6.34
N GLU A 147 -11.03 3.82 7.00
CA GLU A 147 -12.09 2.89 6.61
C GLU A 147 -13.47 3.58 6.67
N HIS A 148 -13.77 4.30 7.76
CA HIS A 148 -15.02 5.06 7.89
C HIS A 148 -15.13 6.20 6.88
N VAL A 149 -14.05 6.93 6.60
CA VAL A 149 -14.02 7.97 5.57
C VAL A 149 -14.26 7.36 4.19
N CYS A 150 -13.67 6.20 3.90
CA CYS A 150 -13.93 5.46 2.66
C CYS A 150 -15.40 5.06 2.54
N TRP A 151 -16.01 4.48 3.57
CA TRP A 151 -17.42 4.12 3.58
C TRP A 151 -18.34 5.33 3.43
N ALA A 152 -18.01 6.46 4.07
CA ALA A 152 -18.77 7.70 3.96
C ALA A 152 -18.72 8.27 2.54
N ILE A 153 -17.53 8.29 1.90
CA ILE A 153 -17.37 8.73 0.51
C ILE A 153 -18.11 7.80 -0.45
N ALA A 154 -18.00 6.48 -0.26
CA ALA A 154 -18.73 5.51 -1.08
C ALA A 154 -20.24 5.69 -0.97
N GLY A 155 -20.76 5.86 0.25
CA GLY A 155 -22.18 6.15 0.50
C GLY A 155 -22.63 7.46 -0.15
N PHE A 156 -21.81 8.51 -0.09
CA PHE A 156 -22.10 9.79 -0.72
C PHE A 156 -22.13 9.69 -2.25
N CYS A 157 -21.15 9.02 -2.87
CA CYS A 157 -21.13 8.76 -4.31
C CYS A 157 -22.34 7.93 -4.76
N PHE A 158 -22.74 6.91 -3.98
CA PHE A 158 -23.92 6.11 -4.26
C PHE A 158 -25.20 6.94 -4.18
N ALA A 159 -25.34 7.80 -3.18
CA ALA A 159 -26.48 8.70 -3.03
C ALA A 159 -26.59 9.71 -4.19
N ILE A 160 -25.47 10.29 -4.64
CA ILE A 160 -25.44 11.16 -5.83
C ILE A 160 -25.86 10.38 -7.08
N GLY A 161 -25.37 9.15 -7.26
CA GLY A 161 -25.78 8.30 -8.38
C GLY A 161 -27.29 8.03 -8.39
N LEU A 162 -27.88 7.74 -7.24
CA LEU A 162 -29.33 7.58 -7.08
C LEU A 162 -30.10 8.87 -7.39
N LEU A 163 -29.63 10.03 -6.93
CA LEU A 163 -30.25 11.33 -7.22
C LEU A 163 -30.21 11.64 -8.73
N MET A 164 -29.11 11.34 -9.42
CA MET A 164 -29.02 11.51 -10.87
C MET A 164 -29.97 10.58 -11.63
N LEU A 165 -30.10 9.31 -11.20
CA LEU A 165 -31.06 8.37 -11.77
C LEU A 165 -32.50 8.84 -11.57
N ALA A 166 -32.84 9.34 -10.38
CA ALA A 166 -34.17 9.89 -10.10
C ALA A 166 -34.49 11.11 -10.98
N GLY A 167 -33.52 12.02 -11.19
CA GLY A 167 -33.68 13.18 -12.07
C GLY A 167 -33.90 12.81 -13.54
N LEU A 168 -33.21 11.77 -14.03
CA LEU A 168 -33.44 11.21 -15.36
C LEU A 168 -34.85 10.62 -15.50
N PHE A 169 -35.32 9.90 -14.48
CA PHE A 169 -36.65 9.30 -14.48
C PHE A 169 -37.76 10.37 -14.53
N TRP A 170 -37.57 11.47 -13.80
CA TRP A 170 -38.52 12.59 -13.79
C TRP A 170 -38.59 13.34 -15.11
N SER A 171 -37.52 13.33 -15.91
CA SER A 171 -37.49 14.00 -17.22
C SER A 171 -38.15 13.19 -18.34
N ILE A 172 -38.46 11.91 -18.11
CA ILE A 172 -39.07 11.01 -19.10
C ILE A 172 -40.61 10.93 -18.91
N LEU A 173 -41.11 11.18 -17.70
CA LEU A 173 -42.53 11.24 -17.36
C LEU A 173 -43.13 12.61 -17.71
#